data_AF-A0A9R1R2E1-F1
#
_entry.id   AF-A0A9R1R2E1-F1
#
_cell.length_a   1.000
_cell.length_b   1.000
_cell.length_c   1.000
_cell.angle_alpha   90.00
_cell.angle_beta   90.00
_cell.angle_gamma   90.00
#
_symmetry.space_group_name_H-M   'P 1'
#
loop_
_entity.id
_entity.type
_entity.pdbx_description
1 polymer ?
#
loop_
_entity_poly.entity_id
_entity_poly.type
_entity_poly.pdbx_seq_one_letter_code
_entity_poly.pdbx_strand_id
1 'polypeptide(L)'
;MCCFSICSLYNIMSFLPVISFLRLLTETEIRTEEFYKQSIPKNVNVLQFCWKTVQSLDAEATTTQMRALTYTLGIPLRVEVVDKSSTGQVVLVKRLDFFHQSDLNKGPLHLTRSYLSSSTAPKLLEEGSNDADLLSSDGAPLLTLLCRRGHCDILYRK
;
A
#
# COMPACT_ATOMS: atom_id res chain seq x y z
N MET A 1 -16.87 31.00 -16.03
CA MET A 1 -16.38 29.60 -15.98
C MET A 1 -14.88 29.54 -15.67
N CYS A 2 -14.39 30.19 -14.60
CA CYS A 2 -12.97 30.18 -14.22
C CYS A 2 -12.70 29.58 -12.83
N CYS A 3 -13.74 29.36 -12.01
CA CYS A 3 -13.56 28.90 -10.63
C CYS A 3 -13.16 27.41 -10.52
N PHE A 4 -13.59 26.55 -11.44
CA PHE A 4 -13.22 25.11 -11.39
C PHE A 4 -11.74 24.85 -11.69
N SER A 5 -11.08 25.69 -12.49
CA SER A 5 -9.65 25.53 -12.83
C SER A 5 -8.73 25.94 -11.67
N ILE A 6 -9.09 27.00 -10.93
CA ILE A 6 -8.29 27.50 -9.80
C ILE A 6 -8.41 26.57 -8.58
N CYS A 7 -9.60 26.02 -8.30
CA CYS A 7 -9.77 25.03 -7.23
C CYS A 7 -9.01 23.74 -7.50
N SER A 8 -8.90 23.32 -8.77
CA SER A 8 -8.09 22.15 -9.16
C SER A 8 -6.59 22.43 -8.98
N LEU A 9 -6.10 23.58 -9.44
CA LEU A 9 -4.70 23.98 -9.28
C LEU A 9 -4.29 24.16 -7.81
N TYR A 10 -5.14 24.78 -6.98
CA TYR A 10 -4.84 25.01 -5.56
C TYR A 10 -4.79 23.71 -4.76
N ASN A 11 -5.70 22.77 -5.05
CA ASN A 11 -5.67 21.43 -4.47
C ASN A 11 -4.40 20.68 -4.91
N ILE A 12 -4.07 20.69 -6.20
CA ILE A 12 -2.84 20.07 -6.72
C ILE A 12 -1.60 20.66 -6.02
N MET A 13 -1.50 21.99 -5.92
CA MET A 13 -0.37 22.68 -5.29
C MET A 13 -0.22 22.34 -3.79
N SER A 14 -1.32 22.04 -3.10
CA SER A 14 -1.31 21.71 -1.67
C SER A 14 -0.92 20.25 -1.39
N PHE A 15 -1.21 19.32 -2.31
CA PHE A 15 -0.88 17.90 -2.15
C PHE A 15 0.51 17.53 -2.68
N LEU A 16 1.07 18.31 -3.61
CA LEU A 16 2.41 18.06 -4.16
C LEU A 16 3.52 17.94 -3.10
N PRO A 17 3.59 18.79 -2.05
CA PRO A 17 4.59 18.65 -0.99
C PRO A 17 4.42 17.36 -0.19
N VAL A 18 3.17 16.98 0.11
CA VAL A 18 2.85 15.75 0.85
C VAL A 18 3.26 14.52 0.05
N ILE A 19 2.88 14.45 -1.22
CA ILE A 19 3.24 13.33 -2.11
C ILE A 19 4.77 13.23 -2.26
N SER A 20 5.45 14.36 -2.42
CA SER A 20 6.91 14.41 -2.53
C SER A 20 7.60 13.89 -1.26
N PHE A 21 7.09 14.28 -0.09
CA PHE A 21 7.58 13.79 1.20
C PHE A 21 7.37 12.28 1.36
N LEU A 22 6.18 11.76 1.03
CA LEU A 22 5.90 10.33 1.09
C LEU A 22 6.81 9.53 0.13
N ARG A 23 7.08 10.06 -1.07
CA ARG A 23 8.03 9.46 -2.03
C ARG A 23 9.46 9.45 -1.48
N LEU A 24 9.89 10.52 -0.81
CA LEU A 24 11.22 10.60 -0.17
C LEU A 24 11.37 9.57 0.96
N LEU A 25 10.36 9.40 1.80
CA LEU A 25 10.34 8.37 2.84
C LEU A 25 10.45 6.96 2.23
N THR A 26 9.65 6.70 1.20
CA THR A 26 9.65 5.43 0.46
C THR A 26 11.03 5.12 -0.13
N GLU A 27 11.68 6.12 -0.74
CA GLU A 27 13.04 5.94 -1.26
C GLU A 27 14.04 5.62 -0.14
N THR A 28 13.96 6.35 0.97
CA THR A 28 14.90 6.21 2.08
C THR A 28 14.85 4.78 2.63
N GLU A 29 13.64 4.25 2.79
CA GLU A 29 13.40 2.87 3.19
C GLU A 29 13.98 1.86 2.19
N ILE A 30 13.68 2.01 0.89
CA ILE A 30 14.17 1.13 -0.18
C ILE A 30 15.70 1.12 -0.26
N ARG A 31 16.35 2.25 0.03
CA ARG A 31 17.82 2.38 0.02
C ARG A 31 18.48 1.76 1.24
N THR A 32 17.81 1.83 2.39
CA THR A 32 18.34 1.38 3.68
C THR A 32 18.24 -0.13 3.81
N GLU A 33 17.08 -0.69 3.48
CA GLU A 33 16.77 -2.09 3.74
C GLU A 33 17.19 -3.02 2.59
N GLU A 34 18.01 -4.03 2.90
CA GLU A 34 18.50 -5.02 1.93
C GLU A 34 17.37 -5.85 1.30
N PHE A 35 16.26 -6.01 2.03
CA PHE A 35 15.07 -6.73 1.54
C PHE A 35 14.58 -6.17 0.20
N TYR A 36 14.54 -4.84 0.03
CA TYR A 36 14.04 -4.22 -1.19
C TYR A 36 15.04 -4.31 -2.35
N LYS A 37 16.35 -4.36 -2.06
CA LYS A 37 17.41 -4.47 -3.07
C LYS A 37 17.30 -5.77 -3.87
N GLN A 38 16.75 -6.83 -3.27
CA GLN A 38 16.49 -8.11 -3.95
C GLN A 38 15.43 -7.99 -5.05
N SER A 39 14.53 -7.01 -4.96
CA SER A 39 13.48 -6.76 -5.96
C SER A 39 13.94 -5.88 -7.13
N ILE A 40 15.11 -5.24 -7.01
CA ILE A 40 15.66 -4.36 -8.03
C ILE A 40 16.46 -5.19 -9.06
N PRO A 41 16.27 -4.97 -10.37
CA PRO A 41 17.05 -5.65 -11.40
C PRO A 41 18.56 -5.45 -11.20
N LYS A 42 19.34 -6.54 -11.22
CA LYS A 42 20.80 -6.54 -10.94
C LYS A 42 21.61 -5.60 -11.84
N ASN A 43 21.08 -5.26 -13.01
CA ASN A 43 21.70 -4.38 -13.99
C ASN A 43 21.42 -2.89 -13.74
N VAL A 44 20.69 -2.52 -12.68
CA VAL A 44 20.32 -1.15 -12.36
C VAL A 44 20.77 -0.79 -10.94
N ASN A 45 21.40 0.37 -10.80
CA ASN A 45 21.75 0.92 -9.48
C ASN A 45 20.48 1.32 -8.71
N VAL A 46 20.43 1.06 -7.40
CA VAL A 46 19.31 1.42 -6.51
C VAL A 46 18.93 2.91 -6.63
N LEU A 47 19.90 3.82 -6.70
CA LEU A 47 19.65 5.26 -6.89
C LEU A 47 18.93 5.54 -8.21
N GLN A 48 19.42 4.94 -9.29
CA GLN A 48 18.82 5.09 -10.62
C GLN A 48 17.42 4.50 -10.68
N PHE A 49 17.19 3.39 -9.97
CA PHE A 49 15.87 2.82 -9.80
C PHE A 49 14.94 3.79 -9.06
N CYS A 50 15.33 4.28 -7.88
CA CYS A 50 14.52 5.19 -7.08
C CYS A 50 14.17 6.49 -7.83
N TRP A 51 15.10 7.08 -8.57
CA TRP A 51 14.81 8.25 -9.41
C TRP A 51 13.74 7.98 -10.46
N LYS A 52 13.82 6.83 -11.14
CA LYS A 52 12.88 6.49 -12.21
C LYS A 52 11.50 6.07 -11.69
N THR A 53 11.45 5.31 -10.61
CA THR A 53 10.22 4.61 -10.18
C THR A 53 9.60 5.19 -8.92
N VAL A 54 10.37 5.82 -8.04
CA VAL A 54 9.88 6.31 -6.74
C VAL A 54 9.71 7.83 -6.76
N GLN A 55 10.69 8.59 -7.24
CA GLN A 55 10.65 10.07 -7.21
C GLN A 55 9.79 10.70 -8.30
N SER A 56 9.60 10.04 -9.44
CA SER A 56 8.76 10.55 -10.52
C SER A 56 7.32 10.72 -10.04
N LEU A 57 6.78 11.95 -10.13
CA LEU A 57 5.43 12.26 -9.68
C LEU A 57 4.36 11.50 -10.47
N ASP A 58 4.62 11.25 -11.75
CA ASP A 58 3.72 10.55 -12.67
C ASP A 58 3.84 9.02 -12.58
N ALA A 59 4.82 8.50 -11.83
CA ALA A 59 4.98 7.06 -11.65
C ALA A 59 3.97 6.51 -10.65
N GLU A 60 3.23 5.49 -11.07
CA GLU A 60 2.31 4.74 -10.21
C GLU A 60 3.08 4.00 -9.12
N ALA A 61 2.51 3.98 -7.90
CA ALA A 61 3.11 3.30 -6.78
C ALA A 61 2.98 1.77 -6.91
N THR A 62 4.10 1.06 -6.81
CA THR A 62 4.11 -0.41 -6.77
C THR A 62 3.75 -0.93 -5.38
N THR A 63 3.34 -2.19 -5.27
CA THR A 63 3.08 -2.83 -3.97
C THR A 63 4.32 -2.85 -3.06
N THR A 64 5.52 -2.92 -3.64
CA THR A 64 6.79 -2.80 -2.92
C THR A 64 6.96 -1.42 -2.29
N GLN A 65 6.63 -0.35 -3.03
CA GLN A 65 6.68 1.02 -2.53
C GLN A 65 5.62 1.28 -1.47
N MET A 66 4.39 0.76 -1.65
CA MET A 66 3.34 0.82 -0.64
C MET A 66 3.76 0.14 0.66
N ARG A 67 4.38 -1.05 0.55
CA ARG A 67 4.95 -1.75 1.72
C ARG A 67 6.02 -0.91 2.40
N ALA A 68 7.02 -0.42 1.66
CA ALA A 68 8.09 0.40 2.20
C ALA A 68 7.53 1.62 2.96
N LEU A 69 6.55 2.32 2.38
CA LEU A 69 5.91 3.45 3.03
C LEU A 69 5.15 3.07 4.32
N THR A 70 4.42 1.96 4.32
CA THR A 70 3.78 1.42 5.54
C THR A 70 4.81 1.13 6.63
N TYR A 71 5.96 0.55 6.27
CA TYR A 71 7.03 0.29 7.23
C TYR A 71 7.60 1.59 7.80
N THR A 72 7.85 2.61 6.98
CA THR A 72 8.39 3.89 7.47
C THR A 72 7.39 4.68 8.33
N LEU A 73 6.10 4.66 7.99
CA LEU A 73 5.08 5.44 8.68
C LEU A 73 4.47 4.72 9.89
N GLY A 74 4.60 3.40 9.98
CA GLY A 74 3.93 2.61 11.00
C GLY A 74 2.40 2.54 10.82
N ILE A 75 1.89 2.81 9.61
CA ILE A 75 0.45 2.80 9.31
C ILE A 75 0.10 1.51 8.56
N PRO A 76 -0.65 0.57 9.18
CA PRO A 76 -1.07 -0.66 8.53
C PRO A 76 -1.92 -0.39 7.28
N LEU A 77 -1.71 -1.18 6.24
CA LEU A 77 -2.36 -1.00 4.94
C LEU A 77 -2.79 -2.35 4.36
N ARG A 78 -4.06 -2.45 3.96
CA ARG A 78 -4.57 -3.55 3.15
C ARG A 78 -4.65 -3.12 1.68
N VAL A 79 -4.06 -3.90 0.79
CA VAL A 79 -4.15 -3.71 -0.67
C VAL A 79 -4.87 -4.89 -1.29
N GLU A 80 -5.98 -4.60 -1.96
CA GLU A 80 -6.76 -5.55 -2.75
C GLU A 80 -6.46 -5.32 -4.23
N VAL A 81 -5.70 -6.23 -4.82
CA VAL A 81 -5.31 -6.18 -6.23
C VAL A 81 -6.30 -6.98 -7.06
N VAL A 82 -6.98 -6.31 -7.98
CA VAL A 82 -7.91 -6.93 -8.91
C VAL A 82 -7.18 -7.30 -10.19
N ASP A 83 -7.07 -8.59 -10.47
CA ASP A 83 -6.56 -9.08 -11.76
C ASP A 83 -7.68 -9.74 -12.57
N LYS A 84 -7.69 -9.44 -13.87
CA LYS A 84 -8.57 -10.10 -14.83
C LYS A 84 -7.84 -11.36 -15.26
N SER A 85 -8.18 -12.51 -14.67
CA SER A 85 -7.64 -13.78 -15.16
C SER A 85 -8.02 -13.93 -16.64
N SER A 86 -7.06 -14.33 -17.48
CA SER A 86 -7.25 -14.48 -18.93
C SER A 86 -8.23 -15.60 -19.31
N THR A 87 -8.74 -16.36 -18.34
CA THR A 87 -9.50 -17.59 -18.53
C THR A 87 -10.87 -17.47 -17.88
N GLY A 88 -11.76 -16.67 -18.47
CA GLY A 88 -13.22 -16.70 -18.28
C GLY A 88 -13.76 -16.12 -16.97
N GLN A 89 -14.62 -15.09 -17.10
CA GLN A 89 -15.67 -14.57 -16.18
C GLN A 89 -15.39 -14.37 -14.67
N VAL A 90 -14.29 -14.85 -14.11
CA VAL A 90 -13.97 -14.78 -12.68
C VAL A 90 -12.96 -13.68 -12.44
N VAL A 91 -13.37 -12.70 -11.63
CA VAL A 91 -12.50 -11.64 -11.12
C VAL A 91 -11.75 -12.17 -9.90
N LEU A 92 -10.42 -12.18 -9.97
CA LEU A 92 -9.57 -12.56 -8.84
C LEU A 92 -9.16 -11.32 -8.07
N VAL A 93 -9.36 -11.35 -6.74
CA VAL A 93 -8.92 -10.28 -5.84
C VAL A 93 -7.85 -10.85 -4.92
N LYS A 94 -6.61 -10.40 -5.11
CA LYS A 94 -5.49 -10.75 -4.24
C LYS A 94 -5.40 -9.73 -3.12
N ARG A 95 -5.52 -10.20 -1.88
CA ARG A 95 -5.37 -9.35 -0.69
C ARG A 95 -3.95 -9.42 -0.14
N LEU A 96 -3.38 -8.26 0.14
CA LEU A 96 -2.05 -8.07 0.70
C LEU A 96 -2.18 -7.16 1.93
N ASP A 97 -1.82 -7.66 3.09
CA ASP A 97 -1.80 -6.85 4.31
C ASP A 97 -0.36 -6.51 4.67
N PHE A 98 -0.09 -5.22 4.85
CA PHE A 98 1.20 -4.67 5.26
C PHE A 98 1.07 -4.11 6.67
N PHE A 99 2.03 -4.48 7.53
CA PHE A 99 2.13 -4.06 8.92
C PHE A 99 3.54 -3.57 9.20
N HIS A 100 3.72 -2.81 10.27
CA HIS A 100 5.05 -2.41 10.72
C HIS A 100 5.81 -3.60 11.33
N GLN A 101 7.15 -3.54 11.32
CA GLN A 101 7.99 -4.65 11.76
C GLN A 101 7.77 -5.04 13.24
N SER A 102 7.41 -4.08 14.10
CA SER A 102 7.09 -4.34 15.50
C SER A 102 5.82 -5.18 15.69
N ASP A 103 4.89 -5.11 14.74
CA ASP A 103 3.57 -5.72 14.84
C ASP A 103 3.59 -7.18 14.35
N LEU A 104 4.58 -7.54 13.54
CA LEU A 104 4.81 -8.92 13.08
C LEU A 104 5.11 -9.88 14.24
N ASN A 105 5.73 -9.40 15.31
CA ASN A 105 6.12 -10.23 16.45
C ASN A 105 4.97 -10.43 17.46
N LYS A 106 3.81 -9.79 17.25
CA LYS A 106 2.67 -9.82 18.18
C LYS A 106 1.55 -10.80 17.78
N GLY A 107 1.67 -11.52 16.66
CA GLY A 107 0.64 -12.50 16.29
C GLY A 107 0.96 -13.37 15.07
N PRO A 108 0.16 -14.43 14.80
CA PRO A 108 0.39 -15.37 13.71
C PRO A 108 -0.12 -14.80 12.38
N LEU A 109 0.46 -13.70 11.90
CA LEU A 109 0.01 -13.03 10.67
C LEU A 109 1.11 -13.00 9.61
N HIS A 110 1.61 -14.19 9.27
CA HIS A 110 2.08 -14.43 7.92
C HIS A 110 0.91 -14.96 7.12
N LEU A 111 0.48 -14.27 6.05
CA LEU A 111 -0.01 -14.88 4.82
C LEU A 111 -0.41 -13.79 3.81
N THR A 112 0.34 -13.71 2.72
CA THR A 112 -0.22 -13.29 1.42
C THR A 112 -1.36 -14.27 1.12
N ARG A 113 -2.60 -13.90 1.42
CA ARG A 113 -3.76 -14.78 1.24
C ARG A 113 -4.51 -14.34 0.00
N SER A 114 -4.25 -15.03 -1.11
CA SER A 114 -5.08 -14.95 -2.30
C SER A 114 -6.38 -15.71 -2.03
N TYR A 115 -7.50 -15.00 -1.97
CA TYR A 115 -8.82 -15.64 -1.86
C TYR A 115 -9.50 -15.62 -3.23
N LEU A 116 -10.03 -16.77 -3.64
CA LEU A 116 -11.13 -16.83 -4.60
C LEU A 116 -12.40 -16.39 -3.87
N SER A 117 -13.16 -15.47 -4.46
CA SER A 117 -14.35 -14.92 -3.81
C SER A 117 -15.41 -16.00 -3.60
N SER A 118 -15.48 -16.55 -2.39
CA SER A 118 -16.63 -17.26 -1.84
C SER A 118 -16.52 -17.36 -0.30
N SER A 119 -17.30 -16.51 0.39
CA SER A 119 -17.96 -16.69 1.70
C SER A 119 -17.20 -17.26 2.93
N THR A 120 -17.19 -16.41 3.98
CA THR A 120 -17.41 -16.66 5.42
C THR A 120 -16.37 -17.43 6.28
N ALA A 121 -15.74 -16.70 7.22
CA ALA A 121 -15.73 -16.99 8.68
C ALA A 121 -14.87 -15.95 9.44
N PRO A 122 -15.37 -15.31 10.53
CA PRO A 122 -14.54 -14.46 11.37
C PRO A 122 -13.79 -15.31 12.41
N LYS A 123 -12.53 -14.96 12.71
CA LYS A 123 -11.84 -15.42 13.92
C LYS A 123 -11.48 -14.22 14.77
N LEU A 124 -11.97 -14.27 16.01
CA LEU A 124 -11.77 -13.33 17.11
C LEU A 124 -10.31 -13.35 17.56
N LEU A 125 -9.71 -12.18 17.83
CA LEU A 125 -8.48 -12.08 18.61
C LEU A 125 -8.55 -10.90 19.58
N GLU A 126 -7.98 -11.17 20.75
CA GLU A 126 -8.13 -10.45 22.02
C GLU A 126 -7.56 -9.02 22.02
N GLU A 127 -8.28 -8.20 22.76
CA GLU A 127 -8.09 -6.79 23.05
C GLU A 127 -6.80 -6.54 23.84
N GLY A 128 -5.92 -5.69 23.33
CA GLY A 128 -4.78 -5.21 24.10
C GLY A 128 -3.72 -4.51 23.27
N SER A 129 -3.82 -3.19 23.11
CA SER A 129 -2.76 -2.21 23.44
C SER A 129 -3.15 -0.83 22.92
N ASN A 130 -2.82 0.22 23.68
CA ASN A 130 -3.12 1.62 23.41
C ASN A 130 -2.25 2.24 22.30
N ASP A 131 -2.11 1.56 21.17
CA ASP A 131 -1.63 2.18 19.93
C ASP A 131 -2.87 2.64 19.16
N ALA A 132 -2.85 3.84 18.58
CA ALA A 132 -3.99 4.41 17.86
C ALA A 132 -4.66 3.33 17.00
N ASP A 133 -5.95 3.07 17.25
CA ASP A 133 -6.70 1.90 16.79
C ASP A 133 -6.83 1.89 15.25
N LEU A 134 -5.74 1.51 14.56
CA LEU A 134 -5.62 1.45 13.09
C LEU A 134 -5.95 0.06 12.54
N LEU A 135 -6.33 -0.85 13.44
CA LEU A 135 -6.77 -2.20 13.13
C LEU A 135 -8.26 -2.32 13.41
N SER A 136 -8.93 -3.20 12.68
CA SER A 136 -10.29 -3.61 12.99
C SER A 136 -10.27 -4.73 14.04
N SER A 137 -11.42 -5.07 14.61
CA SER A 137 -11.56 -6.15 15.60
C SER A 137 -11.17 -7.53 15.07
N ASP A 138 -11.07 -7.71 13.75
CA ASP A 138 -10.54 -8.91 13.10
C ASP A 138 -9.00 -8.87 12.92
N GLY A 139 -8.33 -7.84 13.42
CA GLY A 139 -6.90 -7.59 13.27
C GLY A 139 -6.49 -7.05 11.89
N ALA A 140 -7.46 -6.72 11.02
CA ALA A 140 -7.16 -6.20 9.69
C ALA A 140 -6.86 -4.69 9.68
N PRO A 141 -6.01 -4.20 8.78
CA PRO A 141 -5.84 -2.75 8.58
C PRO A 141 -7.16 -2.05 8.27
N LEU A 142 -7.40 -0.89 8.90
CA LEU A 142 -8.55 -0.03 8.60
C LEU A 142 -8.41 0.66 7.23
N LEU A 143 -7.20 1.10 6.88
CA LEU A 143 -6.93 1.66 5.56
C LEU A 143 -6.87 0.54 4.52
N THR A 144 -7.80 0.55 3.58
CA THR A 144 -7.86 -0.42 2.48
C THR A 144 -7.80 0.30 1.14
N LEU A 145 -6.92 -0.16 0.24
CA LEU A 145 -6.82 0.30 -1.14
C LEU A 145 -7.27 -0.80 -2.10
N LEU A 146 -8.10 -0.45 -3.09
CA LEU A 146 -8.41 -1.29 -4.23
C LEU A 146 -7.53 -0.88 -5.41
N CYS A 147 -6.59 -1.73 -5.79
CA CYS A 147 -5.71 -1.47 -6.93
C CYS A 147 -6.13 -2.28 -8.15
N ARG A 148 -6.28 -1.56 -9.26
CA ARG A 148 -6.52 -2.04 -10.63
C ARG A 148 -5.33 -1.60 -11.49
N ARG A 149 -5.23 -2.07 -12.73
CA ARG A 149 -4.18 -1.61 -13.66
C ARG A 149 -4.22 -0.08 -13.79
N GLY A 150 -3.20 0.63 -13.30
CA GLY A 150 -3.07 2.08 -13.44
C GLY A 150 -3.75 2.91 -12.35
N HIS A 151 -4.50 2.30 -11.43
CA HIS A 151 -5.38 3.03 -10.52
C HIS A 151 -5.54 2.34 -9.17
N CYS A 152 -5.39 3.11 -8.08
CA CYS A 152 -5.74 2.68 -6.73
C CYS A 152 -6.75 3.64 -6.11
N ASP A 153 -7.83 3.08 -5.56
CA ASP A 153 -8.92 3.81 -4.91
C ASP A 153 -9.00 3.42 -3.42
N ILE A 154 -9.45 4.34 -2.57
CA ILE A 154 -9.68 4.04 -1.14
C ILE A 154 -11.00 3.29 -0.99
N LEU A 155 -10.97 2.15 -0.30
CA LEU A 155 -12.15 1.40 0.08
C LEU A 155 -12.54 1.68 1.53
N TYR A 156 -13.79 2.10 1.72
CA TYR A 156 -14.41 2.18 3.02
C TYR A 156 -15.17 0.88 3.30
N ARG A 157 -14.86 0.22 4.41
CA ARG A 157 -15.67 -0.92 4.88
C ARG A 157 -17.00 -0.41 5.41
N LYS A 158 -18.02 -1.27 5.29
CA LYS A 158 -19.36 -1.03 5.83
C LYS A 158 -19.48 -1.59 7.23
#